data_AF-A0A534U1F7-F1
#
_entry.id   AF-A0A534U1F7-F1
#
_cell.length_a   1.000
_cell.length_b   1.000
_cell.length_c   1.000
_cell.angle_alpha   90.00
_cell.angle_beta   90.00
_cell.angle_gamma   90.00
#
_symmetry.space_group_name_H-M   'P 1'
#
loop_
_entity.id
_entity.type
_entity.pdbx_description
1 polymer ?
#
loop_
_entity_poly.entity_id
_entity_poly.type
_entity_poly.pdbx_seq_one_letter_code
_entity_poly.pdbx_strand_id
1 'polypeptide(L)' 'MDQTMIDVTDVADAAVGDEVVLWGGALPVEDVAARAETISYELIARVGARVPRVLAGEEETWHGSRERS' A
#
# COMPACT_ATOMS: atom_id res chain seq x y z
N MET A 1 3.99 -17.18 6.30
CA MET A 1 5.27 -16.44 6.24
C MET A 1 4.87 -14.99 6.19
N ASP A 2 5.26 -14.22 7.20
CA ASP A 2 4.52 -13.01 7.60
C ASP A 2 5.49 -11.85 7.92
N GLN A 3 6.79 -12.02 7.66
CA GLN A 3 7.85 -11.06 7.98
C GLN A 3 8.89 -10.97 6.85
N THR A 4 9.49 -9.80 6.72
CA THR A 4 10.67 -9.50 5.89
C THR A 4 11.66 -8.69 6.71
N MET A 5 12.93 -8.65 6.31
CA MET A 5 13.97 -7.84 6.95
C MET A 5 14.60 -6.88 5.94
N ILE A 6 14.93 -5.68 6.42
CA ILE A 6 15.64 -4.65 5.66
C ILE A 6 16.83 -4.17 6.49
N ASP A 7 17.90 -3.76 5.81
CA ASP A 7 19.05 -3.13 6.45
C ASP A 7 18.79 -1.64 6.64
N VAL A 8 18.94 -1.16 7.88
CA VAL A 8 18.72 0.24 8.28
C VAL A 8 19.98 0.87 8.86
N THR A 9 21.16 0.26 8.65
CA THR A 9 22.44 0.73 9.21
C THR A 9 22.72 2.21 8.90
N ASP A 10 22.31 2.69 7.72
CA ASP A 10 22.52 4.07 7.27
C ASP A 10 21.35 5.03 7.60
N VAL A 11 20.33 4.55 8.32
CA VAL A 11 19.16 5.36 8.74
C VAL A 11 19.32 5.70 10.22
N ALA A 12 19.98 6.83 10.49
CA ALA A 12 20.43 7.21 11.84
C ALA A 12 19.31 7.24 12.91
N ASP A 13 18.09 7.60 12.53
CA ASP A 13 16.95 7.78 13.44
C ASP A 13 15.93 6.64 13.36
N ALA A 14 16.26 5.50 12.75
CA ALA A 14 15.35 4.36 12.66
C ALA A 14 14.99 3.80 14.04
N ALA A 15 13.71 3.76 14.35
CA ALA A 15 13.17 3.31 15.63
C ALA A 15 12.07 2.26 15.47
N VAL A 16 11.80 1.54 16.55
CA VAL A 16 10.67 0.61 16.60
C VAL A 16 9.36 1.38 16.51
N GLY A 17 8.52 0.99 15.56
CA GLY A 17 7.23 1.62 15.32
C GLY A 17 7.22 2.61 14.16
N ASP A 18 8.38 2.90 13.56
CA ASP A 18 8.45 3.77 12.38
C ASP A 18 7.69 3.18 11.19
N GLU A 19 7.02 4.06 10.46
CA GLU A 19 6.29 3.71 9.26
C GLU A 19 7.26 3.41 8.11
N VAL A 20 7.00 2.31 7.39
CA VAL A 20 7.76 1.93 6.21
C VAL A 20 6.83 1.81 5.01
N VAL A 21 7.27 2.35 3.87
CA VAL A 21 6.53 2.29 2.61
C VAL A 21 7.06 1.13 1.76
N LEU A 22 6.24 0.11 1.52
CA LEU A 22 6.57 -0.99 0.61
C LEU A 22 6.40 -0.60 -0.87
N TRP A 23 5.37 0.18 -1.16
CA TRP A 23 5.12 0.88 -2.43
C TRP A 23 4.05 1.96 -2.20
N GLY A 24 4.05 3.00 -3.03
CA GLY A 24 3.22 4.20 -2.91
C GLY A 24 4.06 5.46 -2.70
N GLY A 25 3.43 6.63 -2.85
CA GLY A 25 4.09 7.94 -2.65
C GLY A 25 5.32 8.11 -3.53
N ALA A 26 6.51 8.17 -2.90
CA ALA A 26 7.80 8.32 -3.57
C ALA A 26 8.37 7.01 -4.17
N LEU A 27 7.74 5.86 -3.91
CA LEU A 27 8.14 4.55 -4.47
C LEU A 27 6.98 3.97 -5.29
N PRO A 28 6.86 4.30 -6.59
CA PRO A 28 5.79 3.79 -7.46
C PRO A 28 5.73 2.26 -7.48
N VAL A 29 4.53 1.69 -7.56
CA VAL A 29 4.34 0.23 -7.58
C VAL A 29 4.93 -0.41 -8.84
N GLU A 30 5.00 0.34 -9.94
CA GLU A 30 5.62 -0.03 -11.20
C GLU A 30 7.11 -0.33 -11.03
N ASP A 31 7.81 0.50 -10.24
CA ASP A 31 9.24 0.36 -9.98
C ASP A 31 9.55 -0.88 -9.14
N VAL A 32 8.64 -1.24 -8.23
CA VAL A 32 8.73 -2.45 -7.42
C VAL A 32 8.42 -3.68 -8.26
N ALA A 33 7.38 -3.62 -9.11
CA ALA A 33 7.03 -4.71 -10.01
C ALA A 33 8.15 -5.03 -11.00
N ALA A 34 8.76 -3.99 -11.59
CA ALA A 34 9.90 -4.15 -12.50
C ALA A 34 11.09 -4.85 -11.81
N ARG A 35 11.40 -4.49 -10.56
CA ARG A 35 12.45 -5.14 -9.75
C ARG A 35 12.11 -6.57 -9.36
N ALA A 36 10.83 -6.88 -9.21
CA ALA A 36 10.32 -8.20 -8.92
C ALA A 36 10.00 -9.04 -10.18
N GLU A 37 10.42 -8.56 -11.36
CA GLU A 37 10.22 -9.23 -12.65
C GLU A 37 8.74 -9.58 -12.93
N THR A 38 7.83 -8.68 -12.55
CA THR A 38 6.38 -8.82 -12.73
C THR A 38 5.73 -7.50 -13.14
N ILE A 39 4.41 -7.45 -13.18
CA ILE A 39 3.60 -6.27 -13.49
C ILE A 39 2.89 -5.74 -12.23
N SER A 40 2.60 -4.44 -12.18
CA SER A 40 1.97 -3.77 -11.04
C SER A 40 0.67 -4.45 -10.58
N TYR A 41 -0.13 -4.94 -11.54
CA TYR A 41 -1.39 -5.62 -11.25
C TYR A 41 -1.20 -6.87 -10.38
N GLU A 42 -0.12 -7.64 -10.59
CA GLU A 42 0.13 -8.82 -9.77
C GLU A 42 0.44 -8.46 -8.32
N LEU A 43 1.21 -7.40 -8.08
CA LEU A 43 1.51 -6.95 -6.72
C LEU A 43 0.23 -6.52 -5.99
N ILE A 44 -0.59 -5.69 -6.63
CA ILE A 44 -1.83 -5.17 -6.04
C ILE A 44 -2.84 -6.31 -5.82
N ALA A 45 -3.03 -7.19 -6.80
CA ALA A 45 -3.98 -8.28 -6.73
C ALA A 45 -3.57 -9.36 -5.70
N ARG A 46 -2.27 -9.51 -5.41
CA ARG A 46 -1.76 -10.47 -4.40
C ARG A 46 -1.88 -9.96 -2.97
N VAL A 47 -2.26 -8.69 -2.73
CA VAL A 47 -2.54 -8.20 -1.37
C VAL A 47 -3.80 -8.89 -0.83
N GLY A 48 -3.57 -9.94 -0.05
CA GLY A 48 -4.61 -10.79 0.51
C GLY A 48 -5.40 -10.14 1.67
N ALA A 49 -6.46 -10.83 2.09
CA ALA A 49 -7.40 -10.35 3.11
C ALA A 49 -6.80 -10.11 4.52
N ARG A 50 -5.59 -10.60 4.79
CA ARG A 50 -4.91 -10.40 6.07
C ARG A 50 -4.37 -8.98 6.25
N VAL A 51 -4.19 -8.23 5.17
CA VAL A 51 -3.73 -6.85 5.21
C VAL A 51 -4.96 -5.94 5.34
N PRO A 52 -5.13 -5.25 6.48
CA PRO A 52 -6.25 -4.34 6.66
C PRO A 52 -6.14 -3.18 5.66
N ARG A 53 -7.25 -2.82 5.02
CA ARG A 53 -7.34 -1.67 4.11
C ARG A 53 -8.01 -0.53 4.84
N VAL A 54 -7.30 0.57 5.00
CA VAL A 54 -7.85 1.82 5.50
C VAL A 54 -8.18 2.69 4.29
N LEU A 55 -9.45 3.06 4.14
CA LEU A 55 -9.85 4.01 3.10
C LEU A 55 -9.47 5.40 3.58
N ALA A 56 -8.56 6.06 2.86
CA ALA A 56 -8.27 7.47 3.09
C ALA A 56 -9.45 8.30 2.61
N GLY A 57 -10.17 8.92 3.52
CA GLY A 57 -11.22 9.86 3.18
C GLY A 57 -11.58 10.73 4.36
N GLU A 58 -11.88 12.00 4.08
CA GLU A 58 -12.97 12.67 4.78
C GLU A 58 -14.04 13.07 3.77
N GLU A 59 -15.27 12.87 4.23
CA GLU A 59 -16.61 13.19 3.71
C GLU A 59 -17.24 12.28 2.63
N GLU A 60 -18.18 11.46 3.14
CA GLU A 60 -19.39 11.09 2.42
C GLU A 60 -20.00 12.33 1.73
N THR A 61 -20.09 12.30 0.40
CA THR A 61 -21.39 12.53 -0.25
C THR A 61 -21.50 11.61 -1.45
N TRP A 62 -21.92 10.36 -1.22
CA TRP A 62 -22.61 9.66 -2.29
C TRP A 62 -23.98 10.33 -2.47
N HIS A 63 -24.09 11.28 -3.38
CA HIS A 63 -25.38 11.75 -3.90
C HIS A 63 -25.92 10.73 -4.90
N GLY A 64 -26.27 9.55 -4.40
CA GLY A 64 -27.14 8.66 -5.15
C GLY A 64 -28.56 9.17 -5.10
N SER A 65 -28.96 9.82 -6.19
CA SER A 65 -30.34 10.15 -6.49
C SER A 65 -31.24 8.93 -6.25
N ARG A 66 -31.98 8.94 -5.15
CA ARG A 66 -33.30 8.30 -5.13
C ARG A 66 -34.12 9.00 -6.20
N GLU A 67 -34.23 8.42 -7.39
CA GLU A 67 -35.39 8.65 -8.23
C GLU A 67 -35.59 7.52 -9.24
N ARG A 68 -36.86 7.09 -9.35
CA ARG A 68 -37.47 6.10 -10.27
C ARG A 68 -37.34 4.64 -9.81
N SER A 69 -38.41 3.91 -9.48
CA SER A 69 -39.86 4.15 -9.54
C SER A 69 -40.55 3.15 -8.62
#